data_AF-A0A142FPP8-F1
#
_entry.id   AF-A0A142FPP8-F1
#
_cell.length_a   1.000
_cell.length_b   1.000
_cell.length_c   1.000
_cell.angle_alpha   90.00
_cell.angle_beta   90.00
_cell.angle_gamma   90.00
#
_symmetry.space_group_name_H-M   'P 1'
#
loop_
_entity.id
_entity.type
_entity.pdbx_description
1 polymer ?
#
loop_
_entity_poly.entity_id
_entity_poly.type
_entity_poly.pdbx_seq_one_letter_code
_entity_poly.pdbx_strand_id
1 'polypeptide(L)'
;MDIMKKVAPKLSVVIPCTAVMLLAGAQSAAAAGCPVTQAAVVSNAGSQSAKGTLSQAFVVPPAYEQVSGRLRFLSNEWPQYYGTEYNDTYLARLTAPGKVEIIANGNVNSSTWSSGLLGYNGATPEINYNTDLSGLVGTTVQLAYEVQDVGDTIVDSALAVDAVQVLRTEQFVPVEGQGGALTGDATISGSFGQAVKLTFTNQNLLGTTISVKDTDPLGQTKESIILPQQSVTFTFVNGGDEPMGWNFEVSTNSDAFIVSYGIESTWTDGMPPNPCF
;
A
#
# COMPACT_ATOMS: atom_id res chain seq x y z
N MET A 1 16.33 34.90 58.23
CA MET A 1 16.97 35.28 56.96
C MET A 1 17.79 34.07 56.51
N ASP A 2 17.16 33.05 55.94
CA ASP A 2 16.76 32.92 54.51
C ASP A 2 17.98 32.90 53.57
N ILE A 3 18.15 32.00 52.59
CA ILE A 3 17.38 30.86 52.06
C ILE A 3 18.40 29.99 51.31
N MET A 4 18.27 28.66 51.41
CA MET A 4 18.93 27.69 50.54
C MET A 4 18.59 27.95 49.06
N LYS A 5 19.59 28.23 48.22
CA LYS A 5 19.44 28.22 46.75
C LYS A 5 19.39 26.76 46.26
N LYS A 6 18.17 26.21 46.15
CA LYS A 6 17.88 25.03 45.30
C LYS A 6 18.04 25.45 43.84
N VAL A 7 19.00 24.87 43.15
CA VAL A 7 19.08 24.92 41.68
C VAL A 7 18.13 23.85 41.16
N ALA A 8 17.07 24.26 40.46
CA ALA A 8 16.14 23.37 39.80
C ALA A 8 16.82 22.63 38.63
N PRO A 9 16.50 21.35 38.39
CA PRO A 9 16.96 20.66 37.18
C PRO A 9 16.31 21.31 35.96
N LYS A 10 17.13 21.61 34.95
CA LYS A 10 16.62 22.05 33.64
C LYS A 10 15.80 20.92 33.05
N LEU A 11 14.52 21.19 32.83
CA LEU A 11 13.61 20.35 32.07
C LEU A 11 14.10 20.38 30.60
N SER A 12 14.87 19.37 30.20
CA SER A 12 15.16 19.13 28.79
C SER A 12 13.88 18.61 28.15
N VAL A 13 13.23 19.46 27.35
CA VAL A 13 12.11 19.08 26.50
C VAL A 13 12.63 18.06 25.48
N VAL A 14 12.26 16.79 25.67
CA VAL A 14 12.44 15.76 24.65
C VAL A 14 11.41 16.04 23.56
N ILE A 15 11.87 16.56 22.43
CA ILE A 15 11.05 16.71 21.23
C ILE A 15 11.01 15.31 20.59
N PRO A 16 9.86 14.62 20.50
CA PRO A 16 9.76 13.39 19.73
C PRO A 16 10.08 13.74 18.27
N CYS A 17 11.14 13.15 17.74
CA CYS A 17 11.54 13.32 16.35
C CYS A 17 10.56 12.52 15.48
N THR A 18 9.45 13.13 15.11
CA THR A 18 8.51 12.57 14.14
C THR A 18 9.18 12.66 12.76
N ALA A 19 9.76 11.57 12.29
CA ALA A 19 10.24 11.47 10.92
C ALA A 19 9.03 11.49 9.97
N VAL A 20 8.85 12.60 9.25
CA VAL A 20 7.86 12.72 8.18
C VAL A 20 8.50 12.17 6.91
N MET A 21 8.03 11.01 6.42
CA MET A 21 8.40 10.52 5.08
C MET A 21 7.52 11.20 4.02
N LEU A 22 8.14 11.90 3.07
CA LEU A 22 7.53 12.25 1.79
C LEU A 22 7.94 11.18 0.77
N LEU A 23 6.97 10.45 0.19
CA LEU A 23 7.21 9.58 -0.96
C LEU A 23 7.14 10.41 -2.26
N ALA A 24 8.21 10.42 -3.05
CA ALA A 24 8.25 10.95 -4.42
C ALA A 24 9.09 10.01 -5.31
N GLY A 25 8.65 9.82 -6.56
CA GLY A 25 8.89 8.61 -7.36
C GLY A 25 10.11 8.54 -8.30
N ALA A 26 10.21 7.43 -9.04
CA ALA A 26 10.54 7.31 -10.48
C ALA A 26 10.77 5.84 -10.94
N GLN A 27 10.00 5.44 -11.95
CA GLN A 27 10.29 4.66 -13.18
C GLN A 27 10.67 3.16 -13.18
N SER A 28 9.69 2.36 -13.63
CA SER A 28 9.68 1.39 -14.76
C SER A 28 9.47 -0.12 -14.50
N ALA A 29 8.36 -0.58 -15.08
CA ALA A 29 7.98 -1.90 -15.61
C ALA A 29 7.51 -3.04 -14.67
N ALA A 30 6.29 -3.51 -14.98
CA ALA A 30 5.53 -4.64 -14.45
C ALA A 30 4.86 -4.39 -13.09
N ALA A 31 3.72 -5.06 -12.88
CA ALA A 31 2.81 -4.95 -11.74
C ALA A 31 3.42 -5.41 -10.39
N ALA A 32 4.53 -4.80 -10.00
CA ALA A 32 5.12 -4.80 -8.68
C ALA A 32 5.17 -3.33 -8.23
N GLY A 33 4.82 -3.06 -6.98
CA GLY A 33 4.71 -1.72 -6.43
C GLY A 33 5.89 -0.81 -6.79
N CYS A 34 5.60 0.48 -6.92
CA CYS A 34 6.60 1.51 -7.16
C CYS A 34 7.87 1.28 -6.32
N PRO A 35 9.08 1.35 -6.89
CA PRO A 35 10.31 1.08 -6.15
C PRO A 35 10.41 2.00 -4.93
N VAL A 36 10.33 1.41 -3.74
CA VAL A 36 10.48 2.13 -2.47
C VAL A 36 11.97 2.18 -2.15
N THR A 37 12.55 3.38 -2.22
CA THR A 37 13.97 3.65 -1.95
C THR A 37 14.23 4.13 -0.52
N GLN A 38 13.19 4.18 0.33
CA GLN A 38 13.29 4.76 1.67
C GLN A 38 13.48 3.66 2.72
N ALA A 39 14.51 3.83 3.54
CA ALA A 39 14.80 3.03 4.72
C ALA A 39 14.65 3.90 5.97
N ALA A 40 14.02 3.38 7.02
CA ALA A 40 13.87 4.02 8.30
C ALA A 40 14.59 3.20 9.38
N VAL A 41 15.18 3.90 10.36
CA VAL A 41 15.77 3.28 11.55
C VAL A 41 15.06 3.80 12.78
N VAL A 42 14.57 2.89 13.60
CA VAL A 42 13.84 3.18 14.84
C VAL A 42 14.69 2.69 15.99
N SER A 43 15.17 3.59 16.84
CA SER A 43 16.03 3.27 17.98
C SER A 43 15.38 3.65 19.30
N ASN A 44 15.71 2.93 20.36
CA ASN A 44 15.37 3.27 21.74
C ASN A 44 16.23 4.42 22.32
N ALA A 45 17.31 4.84 21.65
CA ALA A 45 18.16 5.98 22.02
C ALA A 45 18.79 5.90 23.44
N GLY A 46 18.92 4.71 24.02
CA GLY A 46 19.77 4.44 25.19
C GLY A 46 19.37 5.11 26.49
N SER A 47 18.07 5.19 26.79
CA SER A 47 17.61 5.73 28.07
C SER A 47 16.71 4.74 28.78
N GLN A 48 16.75 4.72 30.13
CA GLN A 48 16.11 3.66 30.92
C GLN A 48 14.67 3.39 30.47
N SER A 49 14.44 2.16 29.98
CA SER A 49 13.12 1.71 29.51
C SER A 49 12.55 2.53 28.34
N ALA A 50 13.41 3.14 27.53
CA ALA A 50 13.00 3.90 26.38
C ALA A 50 12.42 3.02 25.29
N LYS A 51 11.44 3.60 24.60
CA LYS A 51 10.72 2.95 23.51
C LYS A 51 10.86 3.80 22.25
N GLY A 52 11.53 3.24 21.26
CA GLY A 52 11.49 3.72 19.89
C GLY A 52 10.22 3.23 19.20
N THR A 53 9.52 4.09 18.47
CA THR A 53 8.34 3.68 17.71
C THR A 53 8.26 4.42 16.38
N LEU A 54 7.95 3.68 15.32
CA LEU A 54 7.53 4.19 14.02
C LEU A 54 6.18 3.57 13.69
N SER A 55 5.19 4.39 13.38
CA SER A 55 3.87 3.91 13.02
C SER A 55 3.25 4.75 11.91
N GLN A 56 2.61 4.08 10.96
CA GLN A 56 1.85 4.72 9.89
C GLN A 56 0.45 4.11 9.83
N ALA A 57 -0.57 4.96 9.87
CA ALA A 57 -1.94 4.56 9.58
C ALA A 57 -2.27 4.87 8.12
N PHE A 58 -3.04 4.00 7.48
CA PHE A 58 -3.55 4.21 6.12
C PHE A 58 -4.89 3.52 5.92
N VAL A 59 -5.71 4.04 5.01
CA VAL A 59 -6.94 3.38 4.57
C VAL A 59 -6.56 2.39 3.48
N VAL A 60 -7.04 1.15 3.55
CA VAL A 60 -6.79 0.14 2.50
C VAL A 60 -7.57 0.53 1.25
N PRO A 61 -6.89 0.87 0.14
CA PRO A 61 -7.58 1.21 -1.09
C PRO A 61 -8.19 -0.04 -1.76
N PRO A 62 -9.15 0.12 -2.69
CA PRO A 62 -9.69 -1.00 -3.46
C PRO A 62 -8.57 -1.80 -4.18
N ALA A 63 -8.68 -3.13 -4.19
CA ALA A 63 -7.69 -4.09 -4.76
C ALA A 63 -6.25 -4.03 -4.25
N TYR A 64 -6.01 -3.34 -3.13
CA TYR A 64 -4.76 -3.49 -2.38
C TYR A 64 -4.97 -4.53 -1.30
N GLU A 65 -4.39 -5.71 -1.50
CA GLU A 65 -4.67 -6.88 -0.68
C GLU A 65 -3.47 -7.30 0.17
N GLN A 66 -2.32 -6.64 0.04
CA GLN A 66 -1.11 -7.06 0.73
C GLN A 66 -0.29 -5.87 1.21
N VAL A 67 0.39 -6.02 2.35
CA VAL A 67 1.52 -5.17 2.75
C VAL A 67 2.75 -6.05 2.77
N SER A 68 3.81 -5.61 2.09
CA SER A 68 5.10 -6.27 2.17
C SER A 68 6.18 -5.30 2.60
N GLY A 69 7.28 -5.84 3.12
CA GLY A 69 8.46 -5.06 3.45
C GLY A 69 9.52 -5.95 4.07
N ARG A 70 10.59 -5.31 4.53
CA ARG A 70 11.71 -6.01 5.16
C ARG A 70 12.15 -5.29 6.41
N LEU A 71 12.63 -6.07 7.38
CA LEU A 71 13.17 -5.52 8.61
C LEU A 71 14.38 -6.31 9.11
N ARG A 72 15.22 -5.64 9.90
CA ARG A 72 16.35 -6.22 10.63
C ARG A 72 16.40 -5.64 12.02
N PHE A 73 16.69 -6.48 13.00
CA PHE A 73 16.99 -6.02 14.35
C PHE A 73 18.50 -5.77 14.45
N LEU A 74 18.85 -4.61 15.00
CA LEU A 74 20.20 -4.10 15.16
C LEU A 74 20.45 -3.90 16.66
N SER A 75 21.66 -4.20 17.13
CA SER A 75 21.97 -3.97 18.55
C SER A 75 23.45 -3.73 18.78
N ASN A 76 23.75 -2.82 19.71
CA ASN A 76 25.07 -2.64 20.27
C ASN A 76 25.37 -3.61 21.43
N GLU A 77 24.35 -4.31 21.95
CA GLU A 77 24.49 -5.30 23.01
C GLU A 77 25.25 -6.54 22.53
N TRP A 78 25.07 -6.93 21.27
CA TRP A 78 25.78 -8.08 20.71
C TRP A 78 27.20 -7.72 20.25
N PRO A 79 28.23 -8.56 20.49
CA PRO A 79 28.18 -9.84 21.20
C PRO A 79 28.40 -9.72 22.71
N GLN A 80 28.83 -8.56 23.22
CA GLN A 80 29.38 -8.41 24.57
C GLN A 80 28.37 -8.71 25.70
N TYR A 81 27.10 -8.34 25.51
CA TYR A 81 26.02 -8.44 26.49
C TYR A 81 24.98 -9.50 26.12
N TYR A 82 25.24 -10.28 25.07
CA TYR A 82 24.39 -11.40 24.70
C TYR A 82 24.33 -12.45 25.81
N GLY A 83 23.12 -12.81 26.23
CA GLY A 83 22.83 -13.73 27.33
C GLY A 83 22.74 -13.07 28.71
N THR A 84 22.82 -11.74 28.80
CA THR A 84 22.70 -10.99 30.06
C THR A 84 21.27 -10.48 30.29
N GLU A 85 21.07 -9.67 31.33
CA GLU A 85 19.79 -9.01 31.61
C GLU A 85 19.46 -7.87 30.65
N TYR A 86 20.47 -7.31 29.97
CA TYR A 86 20.34 -6.36 28.87
C TYR A 86 19.85 -7.12 27.64
N ASN A 87 18.54 -7.04 27.42
CA ASN A 87 17.82 -7.90 26.47
C ASN A 87 16.73 -7.12 25.75
N ASP A 88 17.17 -6.12 25.00
CA ASP A 88 16.28 -5.27 24.22
C ASP A 88 15.35 -6.08 23.33
N THR A 89 14.11 -5.61 23.21
CA THR A 89 13.06 -6.30 22.47
C THR A 89 12.61 -5.49 21.26
N TYR A 90 12.12 -6.19 20.24
CA TYR A 90 11.50 -5.54 19.08
C TYR A 90 10.14 -6.18 18.75
N LEU A 91 9.26 -5.38 18.15
CA LEU A 91 7.94 -5.80 17.70
C LEU A 91 7.54 -5.05 16.42
N ALA A 92 7.22 -5.81 15.38
CA ALA A 92 6.54 -5.33 14.18
C ALA A 92 5.12 -5.91 14.15
N ARG A 93 4.11 -5.06 13.95
CA ARG A 93 2.70 -5.48 13.94
C ARG A 93 1.85 -4.69 12.98
N LEU A 94 0.79 -5.33 12.48
CA LEU A 94 -0.31 -4.70 11.77
C LEU A 94 -1.58 -4.76 12.63
N THR A 95 -2.28 -3.64 12.77
CA THR A 95 -3.52 -3.53 13.55
C THR A 95 -4.63 -2.97 12.66
N ALA A 96 -5.80 -3.58 12.69
CA ALA A 96 -7.01 -3.14 12.01
C ALA A 96 -8.23 -3.44 12.90
N PRO A 97 -9.42 -2.87 12.63
CA PRO A 97 -10.63 -3.21 13.36
C PRO A 97 -10.87 -4.73 13.39
N GLY A 98 -10.84 -5.33 14.58
CA GLY A 98 -11.02 -6.78 14.76
C GLY A 98 -9.83 -7.66 14.37
N LYS A 99 -8.69 -7.09 13.96
CA LYS A 99 -7.47 -7.84 13.57
C LYS A 99 -6.22 -7.23 14.20
N VAL A 100 -5.43 -8.06 14.86
CA VAL A 100 -4.05 -7.74 15.27
C VAL A 100 -3.15 -8.87 14.79
N GLU A 101 -2.15 -8.52 13.99
CA GLU A 101 -1.20 -9.46 13.42
C GLU A 101 0.22 -9.09 13.86
N ILE A 102 0.92 -10.03 14.49
CA ILE A 102 2.35 -9.87 14.81
C ILE A 102 3.14 -10.31 13.59
N ILE A 103 3.81 -9.36 12.94
CA ILE A 103 4.62 -9.59 11.74
C ILE A 103 5.95 -10.24 12.13
N ALA A 104 6.60 -9.67 13.14
CA ALA A 104 7.85 -10.17 13.68
C ALA A 104 8.02 -9.68 15.11
N ASN A 105 8.65 -10.49 15.94
CA ASN A 105 9.10 -10.09 17.26
C ASN A 105 10.36 -10.86 17.65
N GLY A 106 11.07 -10.35 18.64
CA GLY A 106 12.26 -10.99 19.17
C GLY A 106 12.93 -10.11 20.20
N ASN A 107 14.09 -10.59 20.65
CA ASN A 107 14.94 -9.88 21.59
C ASN A 107 16.41 -10.23 21.38
N VAL A 108 17.30 -9.54 22.06
CA VAL A 108 18.74 -9.73 21.88
C VAL A 108 19.18 -11.17 22.14
N ASN A 109 18.71 -11.77 23.22
CA ASN A 109 19.13 -13.09 23.67
C ASN A 109 18.56 -14.26 22.84
N SER A 110 17.43 -14.06 22.16
CA SER A 110 16.79 -15.10 21.33
C SER A 110 17.03 -14.95 19.83
N SER A 111 17.72 -13.89 19.42
CA SER A 111 18.01 -13.61 18.01
C SER A 111 19.29 -14.29 17.53
N THR A 112 19.38 -14.52 16.23
CA THR A 112 20.61 -14.93 15.55
C THR A 112 21.32 -13.70 15.01
N TRP A 113 22.65 -13.66 15.13
CA TRP A 113 23.43 -12.45 14.91
C TRP A 113 24.54 -12.65 13.89
N SER A 114 24.81 -11.59 13.15
CA SER A 114 25.95 -11.42 12.25
C SER A 114 26.62 -10.07 12.51
N SER A 115 27.75 -9.81 11.84
CA SER A 115 28.43 -8.51 11.93
C SER A 115 27.45 -7.36 11.67
N GLY A 116 27.54 -6.34 12.50
CA GLY A 116 26.58 -5.25 12.50
C GLY A 116 26.60 -4.35 11.27
N LEU A 117 25.62 -3.44 11.26
CA LEU A 117 25.24 -2.60 10.13
C LEU A 117 24.80 -1.23 10.67
N LEU A 118 24.92 -0.15 9.89
CA LEU A 118 24.43 1.19 10.24
C LEU A 118 24.95 1.73 11.59
N GLY A 119 26.18 1.36 11.96
CA GLY A 119 26.81 1.80 13.21
C GLY A 119 26.46 0.97 14.44
N TYR A 120 25.71 -0.13 14.28
CA TYR A 120 25.47 -1.12 15.34
C TYR A 120 26.48 -2.26 15.29
N ASN A 121 26.75 -2.90 16.44
CA ASN A 121 27.71 -4.01 16.55
C ASN A 121 27.18 -5.33 15.94
N GLY A 122 25.88 -5.59 16.10
CA GLY A 122 25.20 -6.78 15.59
C GLY A 122 24.01 -6.45 14.70
N ALA A 123 23.74 -7.33 13.74
CA ALA A 123 22.53 -7.33 12.95
C ALA A 123 21.97 -8.75 12.78
N THR A 124 20.65 -8.90 12.88
CA THR A 124 19.97 -10.17 12.58
C THR A 124 19.89 -10.42 11.08
N PRO A 125 19.64 -11.68 10.65
CA PRO A 125 19.16 -11.94 9.30
C PRO A 125 17.95 -11.07 8.96
N GLU A 126 17.81 -10.78 7.67
CA GLU A 126 16.67 -10.04 7.15
C GLU A 126 15.38 -10.83 7.29
N ILE A 127 14.35 -10.18 7.81
CA ILE A 127 13.01 -10.71 7.91
C ILE A 127 12.20 -10.05 6.81
N ASN A 128 11.85 -10.83 5.80
CA ASN A 128 10.91 -10.44 4.74
C ASN A 128 9.50 -10.80 5.22
N TYR A 129 8.55 -9.87 5.10
CA TYR A 129 7.16 -10.13 5.47
C TYR A 129 6.20 -9.79 4.35
N ASN A 130 5.07 -10.51 4.33
CA ASN A 130 3.93 -10.26 3.49
C ASN A 130 2.66 -10.53 4.33
N THR A 131 1.91 -9.48 4.63
CA THR A 131 0.71 -9.49 5.45
C THR A 131 -0.52 -9.26 4.59
N ASP A 132 -1.52 -10.10 4.78
CA ASP A 132 -2.80 -10.04 4.08
C ASP A 132 -3.69 -8.88 4.56
N LEU A 133 -4.24 -8.14 3.60
CA LEU A 133 -5.24 -7.08 3.77
C LEU A 133 -6.60 -7.44 3.18
N SER A 134 -6.79 -8.66 2.65
CA SER A 134 -8.08 -9.09 2.11
C SER A 134 -9.21 -8.87 3.13
N GLY A 135 -10.32 -8.28 2.66
CA GLY A 135 -11.47 -7.94 3.50
C GLY A 135 -11.33 -6.68 4.34
N LEU A 136 -10.20 -5.96 4.24
CA LEU A 136 -9.97 -4.69 4.95
C LEU A 136 -10.15 -3.44 4.07
N VAL A 137 -10.64 -3.59 2.84
CA VAL A 137 -10.90 -2.46 1.91
C VAL A 137 -11.75 -1.38 2.60
N GLY A 138 -11.32 -0.13 2.48
CA GLY A 138 -11.96 1.04 3.11
C GLY A 138 -11.75 1.16 4.61
N THR A 139 -11.09 0.20 5.27
CA THR A 139 -10.77 0.27 6.70
C THR A 139 -9.41 0.92 6.93
N THR A 140 -9.29 1.64 8.05
CA THR A 140 -7.99 2.17 8.50
C THR A 140 -7.19 1.08 9.20
N VAL A 141 -5.99 0.81 8.69
CA VAL A 141 -5.01 -0.10 9.29
C VAL A 141 -3.82 0.69 9.78
N GLN A 142 -3.12 0.17 10.78
CA GLN A 142 -1.90 0.72 11.33
C GLN A 142 -0.78 -0.30 11.26
N LEU A 143 0.32 0.07 10.61
CA LEU A 143 1.58 -0.66 10.65
C LEU A 143 2.50 0.00 11.68
N ALA A 144 3.03 -0.76 12.62
CA ALA A 144 3.86 -0.26 13.72
C ALA A 144 5.12 -1.11 13.92
N TYR A 145 6.23 -0.42 14.16
CA TYR A 145 7.54 -0.96 14.50
C TYR A 145 7.98 -0.36 15.82
N GLU A 146 8.39 -1.21 16.74
CA GLU A 146 8.75 -0.83 18.09
C GLU A 146 10.05 -1.51 18.50
N VAL A 147 10.89 -0.76 19.21
CA VAL A 147 12.07 -1.27 19.91
C VAL A 147 12.01 -0.76 21.33
N GLN A 148 12.25 -1.65 22.29
CA GLN A 148 12.18 -1.32 23.69
C GLN A 148 13.48 -1.73 24.39
N ASP A 149 14.07 -0.74 25.07
CA ASP A 149 15.20 -0.90 25.98
C ASP A 149 14.79 -1.71 27.22
N VAL A 150 15.61 -2.71 27.60
CA VAL A 150 15.49 -3.42 28.88
C VAL A 150 16.56 -2.93 29.87
N GLY A 151 16.40 -1.68 30.31
CA GLY A 151 16.81 -1.24 31.64
C GLY A 151 18.24 -0.76 31.80
N ASP A 152 18.93 -0.37 30.71
CA ASP A 152 20.21 0.33 30.83
C ASP A 152 20.17 1.78 30.31
N THR A 153 21.30 2.48 30.32
CA THR A 153 21.39 3.92 29.98
C THR A 153 22.38 4.20 28.85
N ILE A 154 22.94 3.17 28.21
CA ILE A 154 24.11 3.33 27.35
C ILE A 154 24.06 2.40 26.12
N VAL A 155 23.31 1.31 26.16
CA VAL A 155 23.29 0.32 25.09
C VAL A 155 22.00 0.43 24.28
N ASP A 156 22.18 0.60 22.96
CA ASP A 156 21.09 0.93 22.07
C ASP A 156 20.81 -0.23 21.12
N SER A 157 19.52 -0.46 20.88
CA SER A 157 19.02 -1.34 19.84
C SER A 157 18.12 -0.59 18.89
N ALA A 158 17.95 -1.13 17.68
CA ALA A 158 17.12 -0.53 16.66
C ALA A 158 16.49 -1.54 15.71
N LEU A 159 15.44 -1.09 15.02
CA LEU A 159 14.88 -1.76 13.85
C LEU A 159 15.24 -0.95 12.61
N ALA A 160 15.95 -1.57 11.68
CA ALA A 160 16.02 -1.08 10.31
C ALA A 160 14.84 -1.66 9.53
N VAL A 161 14.09 -0.80 8.86
CA VAL A 161 12.89 -1.14 8.09
C VAL A 161 13.03 -0.51 6.71
N ASP A 162 12.77 -1.29 5.65
CA ASP A 162 12.82 -0.78 4.29
C ASP A 162 11.85 -1.52 3.36
N ALA A 163 11.74 -1.03 2.13
CA ALA A 163 10.93 -1.60 1.05
C ALA A 163 9.46 -1.84 1.43
N VAL A 164 8.91 -1.01 2.34
CA VAL A 164 7.52 -1.13 2.79
C VAL A 164 6.58 -0.63 1.70
N GLN A 165 5.72 -1.52 1.22
CA GLN A 165 4.78 -1.23 0.14
C GLN A 165 3.42 -1.88 0.41
N VAL A 166 2.36 -1.15 0.06
CA VAL A 166 1.02 -1.73 -0.07
C VAL A 166 0.88 -2.19 -1.52
N LEU A 167 0.64 -3.46 -1.71
CA LEU A 167 0.64 -4.12 -3.00
C LEU A 167 -0.78 -4.29 -3.52
N ARG A 168 -0.91 -3.98 -4.81
CA ARG A 168 -2.08 -4.27 -5.61
C ARG A 168 -1.92 -5.63 -6.28
N THR A 169 -2.93 -6.48 -6.18
CA THR A 169 -2.92 -7.84 -6.76
C THR A 169 -3.60 -7.90 -8.13
N GLU A 170 -4.52 -6.98 -8.41
CA GLU A 170 -5.28 -6.94 -9.68
C GLU A 170 -5.07 -5.62 -10.43
N GLN A 171 -4.63 -5.68 -11.70
CA GLN A 171 -4.42 -4.48 -12.52
C GLN A 171 -5.71 -3.77 -12.94
N PHE A 172 -6.81 -4.48 -13.05
CA PHE A 172 -8.13 -3.91 -13.36
C PHE A 172 -9.04 -4.19 -12.19
N VAL A 173 -9.74 -3.16 -11.72
CA VAL A 173 -10.77 -3.30 -10.70
C VAL A 173 -12.12 -2.90 -11.24
N PRO A 174 -13.20 -3.60 -10.84
CA PRO A 174 -14.55 -3.13 -11.08
C PRO A 174 -14.71 -1.70 -10.54
N VAL A 175 -15.31 -0.83 -11.34
CA VAL A 175 -15.64 0.52 -10.88
C VAL A 175 -16.99 0.45 -10.17
N GLU A 176 -16.99 0.64 -8.85
CA GLU A 176 -18.22 0.52 -8.04
C GLU A 176 -19.30 1.50 -8.51
N GLY A 177 -20.54 1.01 -8.57
CA GLY A 177 -21.69 1.80 -9.01
C GLY A 177 -21.72 2.11 -10.51
N GLN A 178 -20.74 1.64 -11.29
CA GLN A 178 -20.72 1.77 -12.75
C GLN A 178 -21.11 0.46 -13.43
N GLY A 179 -21.73 0.60 -14.60
CA GLY A 179 -22.38 -0.50 -15.31
C GLY A 179 -23.90 -0.29 -15.37
N GLY A 180 -24.57 -1.07 -16.20
CA GLY A 180 -25.99 -0.92 -16.42
C GLY A 180 -26.50 -1.70 -17.60
N ALA A 181 -27.65 -1.28 -18.13
CA ALA A 181 -28.21 -1.79 -19.37
C ALA A 181 -28.42 -0.64 -20.35
N LEU A 182 -28.08 -0.90 -21.61
CA LEU A 182 -28.25 0.02 -22.73
C LEU A 182 -29.37 -0.50 -23.61
N THR A 183 -30.32 0.37 -23.94
CA THR A 183 -31.46 0.06 -24.83
C THR A 183 -31.52 0.92 -26.10
N GLY A 184 -30.54 1.80 -26.30
CA GLY A 184 -30.25 2.47 -27.57
C GLY A 184 -28.79 2.96 -27.61
N ASP A 185 -28.43 3.68 -28.66
CA ASP A 185 -27.15 4.39 -28.70
C ASP A 185 -26.98 5.21 -27.40
N ALA A 186 -25.80 5.11 -26.81
CA ALA A 186 -25.55 5.63 -25.48
C ALA A 186 -24.12 6.15 -25.34
N THR A 187 -23.92 6.91 -24.26
CA THR A 187 -22.62 7.43 -23.90
C THR A 187 -22.25 6.88 -22.52
N ILE A 188 -21.04 6.34 -22.39
CA ILE A 188 -20.45 5.94 -21.13
C ILE A 188 -19.31 6.91 -20.84
N SER A 189 -19.40 7.68 -19.77
CA SER A 189 -18.36 8.64 -19.38
C SER A 189 -18.04 8.51 -17.90
N GLY A 190 -16.80 8.84 -17.54
CA GLY A 190 -16.38 8.83 -16.14
C GLY A 190 -14.92 9.21 -15.96
N SER A 191 -14.49 9.24 -14.69
CA SER A 191 -13.09 9.40 -14.32
C SER A 191 -12.52 8.02 -14.01
N PHE A 192 -11.61 7.53 -14.83
CA PHE A 192 -11.03 6.19 -14.73
C PHE A 192 -9.50 6.25 -14.84
N GLY A 193 -8.82 5.12 -14.74
CA GLY A 193 -7.38 5.05 -14.97
C GLY A 193 -6.98 5.13 -16.45
N GLN A 194 -5.68 5.02 -16.71
CA GLN A 194 -5.09 4.99 -18.06
C GLN A 194 -5.60 3.83 -18.92
N ALA A 195 -6.13 2.77 -18.30
CA ALA A 195 -6.80 1.72 -19.04
C ALA A 195 -8.20 1.43 -18.49
N VAL A 196 -9.12 1.17 -19.41
CA VAL A 196 -10.53 0.86 -19.12
C VAL A 196 -10.91 -0.41 -19.87
N LYS A 197 -11.53 -1.35 -19.17
CA LYS A 197 -12.22 -2.50 -19.76
C LYS A 197 -13.71 -2.26 -19.71
N LEU A 198 -14.35 -2.36 -20.86
CA LEU A 198 -15.81 -2.36 -20.99
C LEU A 198 -16.24 -3.76 -21.40
N THR A 199 -16.98 -4.43 -20.52
CA THR A 199 -17.53 -5.76 -20.79
C THR A 199 -19.01 -5.64 -21.08
N PHE A 200 -19.43 -6.01 -22.28
CA PHE A 200 -20.81 -5.97 -22.74
C PHE A 200 -21.36 -7.37 -22.85
N THR A 201 -22.60 -7.60 -22.41
CA THR A 201 -23.31 -8.88 -22.48
C THR A 201 -24.61 -8.70 -23.24
N ASN A 202 -24.80 -9.47 -24.31
CA ASN A 202 -26.00 -9.40 -25.12
C ASN A 202 -27.17 -10.07 -24.40
N GLN A 203 -28.17 -9.27 -24.01
CA GLN A 203 -29.38 -9.77 -23.34
C GLN A 203 -30.49 -10.18 -24.34
N ASN A 204 -30.26 -10.02 -25.64
CA ASN A 204 -31.24 -10.34 -26.68
C ASN A 204 -31.18 -11.82 -27.07
N LEU A 205 -32.25 -12.27 -27.74
CA LEU A 205 -32.34 -13.61 -28.34
C LEU A 205 -31.62 -13.72 -29.68
N LEU A 206 -31.23 -12.59 -30.27
CA LEU A 206 -30.50 -12.52 -31.54
C LEU A 206 -29.11 -11.91 -31.31
N GLY A 207 -28.16 -12.29 -32.17
CA GLY A 207 -26.84 -11.66 -32.17
C GLY A 207 -26.93 -10.20 -32.59
N THR A 208 -26.05 -9.36 -32.05
CA THR A 208 -25.94 -7.95 -32.43
C THR A 208 -24.48 -7.58 -32.65
N THR A 209 -24.22 -6.60 -33.52
CA THR A 209 -22.89 -5.99 -33.63
C THR A 209 -22.86 -4.77 -32.72
N ILE A 210 -21.91 -4.75 -31.80
CA ILE A 210 -21.64 -3.61 -30.92
C ILE A 210 -20.42 -2.85 -31.41
N SER A 211 -20.53 -1.53 -31.44
CA SER A 211 -19.47 -0.58 -31.76
C SER A 211 -19.26 0.34 -30.56
N VAL A 212 -18.01 0.49 -30.14
CA VAL A 212 -17.61 1.32 -29.00
C VAL A 212 -16.48 2.22 -29.46
N LYS A 213 -16.73 3.52 -29.44
CA LYS A 213 -15.79 4.55 -29.87
C LYS A 213 -15.36 5.39 -28.68
N ASP A 214 -14.07 5.40 -28.39
CA ASP A 214 -13.46 6.42 -27.56
C ASP A 214 -13.51 7.77 -28.30
N THR A 215 -14.10 8.78 -27.66
CA THR A 215 -14.36 10.10 -28.26
C THR A 215 -13.17 11.05 -28.20
N ASP A 216 -12.06 10.64 -27.59
CA ASP A 216 -10.83 11.41 -27.63
C ASP A 216 -10.37 11.66 -29.08
N PRO A 217 -9.63 12.75 -29.35
CA PRO A 217 -9.16 13.07 -30.71
C PRO A 217 -8.29 11.97 -31.35
N LEU A 218 -7.65 11.14 -30.53
CA LEU A 218 -6.86 9.98 -30.93
C LEU A 218 -7.53 8.65 -30.54
N GLY A 219 -8.80 8.71 -30.14
CA GLY A 219 -9.59 7.60 -29.65
C GLY A 219 -9.79 6.54 -30.73
N GLN A 220 -9.92 5.29 -30.28
CA GLN A 220 -10.13 4.13 -31.13
C GLN A 220 -11.61 3.75 -31.17
N THR A 221 -12.07 3.28 -32.33
CA THR A 221 -13.34 2.53 -32.44
C THR A 221 -13.05 1.04 -32.43
N LYS A 222 -13.79 0.29 -31.61
CA LYS A 222 -13.72 -1.18 -31.53
C LYS A 222 -15.11 -1.75 -31.75
N GLU A 223 -15.18 -2.81 -32.53
CA GLU A 223 -16.44 -3.46 -32.89
C GLU A 223 -16.35 -4.97 -32.70
N SER A 224 -17.48 -5.59 -32.37
CA SER A 224 -17.59 -7.05 -32.31
C SER A 224 -19.03 -7.52 -32.47
N ILE A 225 -19.19 -8.75 -32.95
CA ILE A 225 -20.47 -9.46 -32.92
C ILE A 225 -20.59 -10.16 -31.57
N ILE A 226 -21.66 -9.87 -30.84
CA ILE A 226 -22.02 -10.55 -29.60
C ILE A 226 -23.24 -11.43 -29.82
N LEU A 227 -23.03 -12.75 -29.70
CA LEU A 227 -24.10 -13.74 -29.79
C LEU A 227 -25.04 -13.65 -28.57
N PRO A 228 -26.26 -14.23 -28.64
CA PRO A 228 -27.19 -14.23 -27.52
C PRO A 228 -26.55 -14.75 -26.23
N GLN A 229 -26.73 -14.02 -25.13
CA GLN A 229 -26.21 -14.37 -23.79
C GLN A 229 -24.68 -14.48 -23.71
N GLN A 230 -23.94 -14.02 -24.73
CA GLN A 230 -22.48 -13.96 -24.71
C GLN A 230 -22.00 -12.55 -24.37
N SER A 231 -20.76 -12.50 -23.89
CA SER A 231 -20.08 -11.25 -23.55
C SER A 231 -18.90 -10.97 -24.47
N VAL A 232 -18.59 -9.68 -24.66
CA VAL A 232 -17.34 -9.21 -25.25
C VAL A 232 -16.72 -8.16 -24.33
N THR A 233 -15.39 -8.16 -24.23
CA THR A 233 -14.65 -7.14 -23.49
C THR A 233 -13.79 -6.34 -24.45
N PHE A 234 -13.93 -5.02 -24.40
CA PHE A 234 -13.05 -4.08 -25.08
C PHE A 234 -12.14 -3.40 -24.07
N THR A 235 -10.84 -3.37 -24.35
CA THR A 235 -9.86 -2.65 -23.52
C THR A 235 -9.40 -1.40 -24.26
N PHE A 236 -9.54 -0.24 -23.64
CA PHE A 236 -9.02 1.04 -24.12
C PHE A 236 -7.86 1.46 -23.23
N VAL A 237 -6.85 2.07 -23.84
CA VAL A 237 -5.64 2.54 -23.14
C VAL A 237 -5.28 3.91 -23.67
N ASN A 238 -5.07 4.85 -22.76
CA ASN A 238 -4.59 6.19 -23.05
C ASN A 238 -3.47 6.53 -22.05
N GLY A 239 -2.44 7.25 -22.51
CA GLY A 239 -1.34 7.67 -21.65
C GLY A 239 -1.65 8.99 -20.95
N GLY A 240 -1.12 9.20 -19.74
CA GLY A 240 -1.32 10.42 -18.97
C GLY A 240 -1.46 10.15 -17.48
N ASP A 241 -1.61 11.19 -16.66
CA ASP A 241 -1.74 11.02 -15.21
C ASP A 241 -3.13 10.47 -14.85
N GLU A 242 -3.19 9.49 -13.95
CA GLU A 242 -4.45 9.00 -13.38
C GLU A 242 -4.92 9.93 -12.23
N PRO A 243 -6.23 10.19 -12.09
CA PRO A 243 -7.32 9.70 -12.94
C PRO A 243 -7.51 10.54 -14.22
N MET A 244 -8.04 9.90 -15.26
CA MET A 244 -8.31 10.45 -16.58
C MET A 244 -9.82 10.48 -16.87
N GLY A 245 -10.26 11.54 -17.54
CA GLY A 245 -11.62 11.59 -18.08
C GLY A 245 -11.72 10.69 -19.32
N TRP A 246 -12.73 9.81 -19.34
CA TRP A 246 -13.05 8.97 -20.48
C TRP A 246 -14.46 9.25 -20.95
N ASN A 247 -14.66 9.13 -22.26
CA ASN A 247 -15.97 9.26 -22.86
C ASN A 247 -16.10 8.34 -24.08
N PHE A 248 -17.02 7.38 -24.00
CA PHE A 248 -17.26 6.36 -25.01
C PHE A 248 -18.65 6.50 -25.63
N GLU A 249 -18.72 6.56 -26.95
CA GLU A 249 -19.95 6.40 -27.72
C GLU A 249 -20.17 4.90 -27.99
N VAL A 250 -21.33 4.38 -27.60
CA VAL A 250 -21.72 2.98 -27.80
C VAL A 250 -22.91 2.95 -28.74
N SER A 251 -22.83 2.14 -29.79
CA SER A 251 -23.94 1.91 -30.72
C SER A 251 -24.03 0.45 -31.11
N THR A 252 -25.17 0.06 -31.68
CA THR A 252 -25.33 -1.28 -32.27
C THR A 252 -26.02 -1.27 -33.61
N ASN A 253 -25.78 -2.33 -34.38
CA ASN A 253 -26.46 -2.61 -35.63
C ASN A 253 -27.50 -3.74 -35.42
N SER A 254 -28.57 -3.44 -34.67
CA SER A 254 -29.69 -4.36 -34.42
C SER A 254 -30.96 -3.58 -34.10
N ASP A 255 -32.11 -4.05 -34.60
CA ASP A 255 -33.44 -3.48 -34.33
C ASP A 255 -33.93 -3.78 -32.90
N ALA A 256 -33.31 -4.76 -32.22
CA ALA A 256 -33.53 -5.09 -30.83
C ALA A 256 -32.20 -4.95 -30.09
N PHE A 257 -32.08 -3.90 -29.27
CA PHE A 257 -30.87 -3.59 -28.54
C PHE A 257 -31.17 -3.54 -27.04
N ILE A 258 -30.73 -4.57 -26.35
CA ILE A 258 -30.62 -4.63 -24.88
C ILE A 258 -29.28 -5.28 -24.56
N VAL A 259 -28.32 -4.48 -24.08
CA VAL A 259 -26.99 -4.97 -23.71
C VAL A 259 -26.68 -4.50 -22.31
N SER A 260 -26.32 -5.41 -21.41
CA SER A 260 -25.78 -5.02 -20.11
C SER A 260 -24.29 -4.77 -20.22
N TYR A 261 -23.75 -3.83 -19.45
CA TYR A 261 -22.32 -3.54 -19.44
C TYR A 261 -21.78 -3.41 -18.01
N GLY A 262 -20.49 -3.73 -17.87
CA GLY A 262 -19.69 -3.47 -16.68
C GLY A 262 -18.41 -2.74 -17.05
N ILE A 263 -17.87 -1.97 -16.10
CA ILE A 263 -16.63 -1.20 -16.26
C ILE A 263 -15.61 -1.72 -15.26
N GLU A 264 -14.42 -2.04 -15.75
CA GLU A 264 -13.23 -2.19 -14.91
C GLU A 264 -12.17 -1.18 -15.34
N SER A 265 -11.31 -0.77 -14.43
CA SER A 265 -10.26 0.20 -14.75
C SER A 265 -8.98 0.00 -13.94
N THR A 266 -7.87 0.54 -14.44
CA THR A 266 -6.62 0.65 -13.68
C THR A 266 -6.70 1.63 -12.52
N TRP A 267 -7.74 2.47 -12.44
CA TRP A 267 -8.01 3.31 -11.28
C TRP A 267 -9.52 3.43 -11.03
N THR A 268 -9.91 3.50 -9.76
CA THR A 268 -11.28 3.81 -9.34
C THR A 268 -11.24 4.74 -8.12
N ASP A 269 -12.37 5.36 -7.80
CA ASP A 269 -12.49 6.25 -6.66
C ASP A 269 -12.00 5.58 -5.37
N GLY A 270 -11.18 6.29 -4.60
CA GLY A 270 -10.55 5.78 -3.38
C GLY A 270 -9.20 5.08 -3.59
N MET A 271 -8.78 4.81 -4.83
CA MET A 271 -7.41 4.42 -5.12
C MET A 271 -6.46 5.63 -5.10
N PRO A 272 -5.21 5.48 -4.62
CA PRO A 272 -4.20 6.52 -4.81
C PRO A 272 -3.94 6.74 -6.31
N PRO A 273 -3.57 7.95 -6.74
CA PRO A 273 -3.03 8.16 -8.08
C PRO A 273 -1.88 7.19 -8.32
N ASN A 274 -1.90 6.47 -9.44
CA ASN A 274 -0.85 5.52 -9.76
C ASN A 274 0.38 6.27 -10.30
N PRO A 275 1.50 6.34 -9.56
CA PRO A 275 2.65 7.15 -9.97
C PRO A 275 3.61 6.40 -10.89
N CYS A 276 3.25 5.19 -11.36
CA CYS A 276 4.18 4.22 -11.94
C CYS A 276 3.85 3.75 -13.35
N PHE A 277 3.01 4.48 -14.08
CA PHE A 277 2.86 4.33 -15.53
C PHE A 277 3.25 5.60 -16.28
#